data_AF-A0AAV0XJS5-F1
#
_entry.id   AF-A0AAV0XJS5-F1
#
_cell.length_a   1.000
_cell.length_b   1.000
_cell.length_c   1.000
_cell.angle_alpha   90.00
_cell.angle_beta   90.00
_cell.angle_gamma   90.00
#
_symmetry.space_group_name_H-M   'P 1'
#
loop_
_entity.id
_entity.type
_entity.pdbx_description
1 polymer ?
#
loop_
_entity_poly.entity_id
_entity_poly.type
_entity_poly.pdbx_seq_one_letter_code
_entity_poly.pdbx_strand_id
1 'polypeptide(L)'
;MLQTVNIDLIGVIAVVDDKIHELKNARSDENFLKLQEKVDRFKMCTSVDNEDFKPLPLNRLKRVPKKPAEETQDEVITDPLQSFKIQTFFVAYDTAIIQIKERFSEIAKGIYKDLSLFSRRRLEEISKNNDLLPKDAFDVFSDVYSKFILKDDLKREYLQFSKSYFNFEQVKLLPLQLHNSEIEIDDDLSGSLTDEASESDIEDSFDNNHNRQVKEVPKLHKNGCSLSIILKVLLISGLSSTFKMLTTALKIAVTLPVASTTPERTFSKLSIVKNKLRSTMAEGRLESLMILSCESDIKIETDQIINDFARKSVLLEKTLLY
;
A
#
# COMPACT_ATOMS: atom_id res chain seq x y z
N MET A 1 0.04 3.02 8.84
CA MET A 1 -1.44 2.88 8.89
C MET A 1 -2.02 1.81 7.96
N LEU A 2 -1.30 1.31 6.93
CA LEU A 2 -1.79 0.29 5.98
C LEU A 2 -1.19 -1.11 6.20
N GLN A 3 -0.70 -1.40 7.41
CA GLN A 3 -0.06 -2.67 7.77
C GLN A 3 -0.88 -3.49 8.79
N THR A 4 -2.04 -2.99 9.22
CA THR A 4 -2.87 -3.71 10.19
C THR A 4 -3.57 -4.87 9.50
N VAL A 5 -3.60 -6.03 10.19
CA VAL A 5 -4.23 -7.29 9.74
C VAL A 5 -5.70 -7.10 9.32
N ASN A 6 -6.33 -6.01 9.77
CA ASN A 6 -7.71 -5.63 9.48
C ASN A 6 -7.74 -4.25 8.80
N ILE A 7 -7.86 -4.21 7.47
CA ILE A 7 -8.03 -2.98 6.69
C ILE A 7 -9.44 -2.96 6.10
N ASP A 8 -10.24 -1.97 6.50
CA ASP A 8 -11.49 -1.64 5.83
C ASP A 8 -11.19 -0.74 4.62
N LEU A 9 -11.20 -1.34 3.43
CA LEU A 9 -10.86 -0.64 2.19
C LEU A 9 -11.86 0.47 1.86
N ILE A 10 -13.14 0.32 2.22
CA ILE A 10 -14.14 1.37 2.01
C ILE A 10 -13.84 2.55 2.93
N GLY A 11 -13.55 2.27 4.21
CA GLY A 11 -13.14 3.29 5.18
C GLY A 11 -11.87 4.03 4.75
N VAL A 12 -10.89 3.31 4.20
CA VAL A 12 -9.64 3.91 3.69
C VAL A 12 -9.92 4.89 2.54
N ILE A 13 -10.81 4.54 1.60
CA ILE A 13 -11.18 5.45 0.50
C ILE A 13 -11.80 6.74 1.05
N ALA A 14 -12.71 6.62 2.03
CA ALA A 14 -13.34 7.78 2.66
C ALA A 14 -12.30 8.71 3.31
N VAL A 15 -11.35 8.13 4.06
CA VAL A 15 -10.26 8.89 4.68
C VAL A 15 -9.38 9.58 3.62
N VAL A 16 -9.10 8.93 2.49
CA VAL A 16 -8.34 9.54 1.39
C VAL A 16 -9.09 10.74 0.83
N ASP A 17 -10.40 10.63 0.59
CA ASP A 17 -11.20 11.72 0.07
C ASP A 17 -11.29 12.90 1.06
N ASP A 18 -11.45 12.61 2.36
CA ASP A 18 -11.41 13.61 3.43
C ASP A 18 -10.06 14.34 3.46
N LYS A 19 -8.94 13.61 3.31
CA LYS A 19 -7.60 14.22 3.26
C LYS A 19 -7.36 15.05 2.01
N ILE A 20 -7.90 14.66 0.87
CA ILE A 20 -7.88 15.51 -0.33
C ILE A 20 -8.65 16.81 -0.07
N HIS A 21 -9.80 16.74 0.61
CA HIS A 21 -10.57 17.93 1.00
C HIS A 21 -9.80 18.82 1.99
N GLU A 22 -9.17 18.22 3.00
CA GLU A 22 -8.32 18.94 3.96
C GLU A 22 -7.16 19.65 3.26
N LEU A 23 -6.49 19.00 2.30
CA LEU A 23 -5.40 19.61 1.52
C LEU A 23 -5.90 20.76 0.64
N LYS A 24 -7.10 20.64 0.06
CA LYS A 24 -7.71 21.75 -0.69
C LYS A 24 -8.04 22.94 0.21
N ASN A 25 -8.53 22.70 1.41
CA ASN A 25 -8.77 23.75 2.41
C ASN A 25 -7.46 24.35 2.94
N ALA A 26 -6.42 23.52 3.04
CA ALA A 26 -5.07 23.93 3.44
C ALA A 26 -4.44 24.88 2.40
N ARG A 27 -4.80 24.73 1.12
CA ARG A 27 -4.48 25.63 0.01
C ARG A 27 -5.29 26.95 0.12
N SER A 28 -5.10 27.68 1.20
CA SER A 28 -5.73 28.97 1.46
C SER A 28 -4.72 30.02 1.92
N ASP A 29 -5.09 31.28 1.72
CA ASP A 29 -4.30 32.43 2.13
C ASP A 29 -4.14 32.49 3.66
N GLU A 30 -5.17 32.09 4.40
CA GLU A 30 -5.15 32.04 5.86
C GLU A 30 -4.10 31.05 6.39
N ASN A 31 -3.95 29.89 5.74
CA ASN A 31 -2.96 28.90 6.16
C ASN A 31 -1.55 29.31 5.77
N PHE A 32 -1.40 30.07 4.68
CA PHE A 32 -0.13 30.73 4.38
C PHE A 32 0.26 31.76 5.45
N LEU A 33 -0.69 32.55 5.95
CA LEU A 33 -0.45 33.49 7.06
C LEU A 33 -0.05 32.75 8.35
N LYS A 34 -0.74 31.65 8.69
CA LYS A 34 -0.35 30.80 9.84
C LYS A 34 1.05 30.21 9.69
N LEU A 35 1.46 29.87 8.46
CA LEU A 35 2.83 29.42 8.19
C LEU A 35 3.83 30.56 8.41
N GLN A 36 3.52 31.76 7.93
CA GLN A 36 4.34 32.94 8.14
C GLN A 36 4.50 33.27 9.63
N GLU A 37 3.42 33.23 10.42
CA GLU A 37 3.49 33.39 11.88
C GLU A 37 4.36 32.34 12.56
N LYS A 38 4.33 31.07 12.09
CA LYS A 38 5.21 30.01 12.62
C LYS A 38 6.67 30.30 12.29
N VAL A 39 6.96 30.76 11.07
CA VAL A 39 8.31 31.15 10.65
C VAL A 39 8.81 32.32 11.48
N ASP A 40 7.97 33.32 11.72
CA ASP A 40 8.37 34.49 12.50
C ASP A 40 8.55 34.16 13.99
N ARG A 41 7.69 33.30 14.56
CA ARG A 41 7.92 32.73 15.91
C ARG A 41 9.23 31.95 15.97
N PHE A 42 9.53 31.14 14.96
CA PHE A 42 10.77 30.38 14.90
C PHE A 42 11.98 31.32 14.91
N LYS A 43 12.03 32.32 14.03
CA LYS A 43 13.10 33.34 14.01
C LYS A 43 13.33 34.00 15.37
N MET A 44 12.25 34.33 16.10
CA MET A 44 12.34 34.93 17.44
C MET A 44 12.91 33.97 18.49
N CYS A 45 12.67 32.66 18.35
CA CYS A 45 13.26 31.67 19.24
C CYS A 45 14.74 31.39 18.90
N THR A 46 15.11 31.35 17.61
CA THR A 46 16.49 31.06 17.17
C THR A 46 17.43 32.26 17.28
N SER A 47 16.91 33.49 17.39
CA SER A 47 17.73 34.68 17.64
C SER A 47 18.50 34.66 18.98
N VAL A 48 18.23 33.68 19.84
CA VAL A 48 19.03 33.40 21.04
C VAL A 48 20.40 32.78 20.70
N ASP A 49 20.53 32.13 19.54
CA ASP A 49 21.70 31.35 19.13
C ASP A 49 22.62 32.06 18.10
N ASN A 50 22.41 33.36 17.85
CA ASN A 50 23.20 34.17 16.88
C ASN A 50 23.24 33.61 15.43
N GLU A 51 22.15 33.01 14.95
CA GLU A 51 22.03 32.63 13.53
C GLU A 51 21.37 33.76 12.70
N ASP A 52 22.13 34.38 11.80
CA ASP A 52 21.61 35.41 10.88
C ASP A 52 20.88 34.79 9.68
N PHE A 53 19.56 35.01 9.59
CA PHE A 53 18.78 34.63 8.41
C PHE A 53 18.98 35.63 7.26
N LYS A 54 19.37 35.13 6.08
CA LYS A 54 19.44 35.96 4.86
C LYS A 54 18.03 36.37 4.40
N PRO A 55 17.81 37.65 4.02
CA PRO A 55 16.54 38.10 3.48
C PRO A 55 16.26 37.47 2.11
N LEU A 56 14.97 37.36 1.77
CA LEU A 56 14.54 36.81 0.48
C LEU A 56 15.06 37.69 -0.68
N PRO A 57 15.55 37.07 -1.77
CA PRO A 57 16.09 37.80 -2.91
C PRO A 57 14.99 38.61 -3.62
N LEU A 58 15.24 39.90 -3.82
CA LEU A 58 14.35 40.77 -4.59
C LEU A 58 14.63 40.58 -6.09
N ASN A 59 13.64 40.07 -6.83
CA ASN A 59 13.75 39.95 -8.28
C ASN A 59 13.70 41.33 -8.94
N ARG A 60 14.72 41.65 -9.74
CA ARG A 60 14.77 42.89 -10.51
C ARG A 60 13.76 42.81 -11.67
N LEU A 61 12.94 43.84 -11.84
CA LEU A 61 12.01 43.97 -12.96
C LEU A 61 12.78 44.00 -14.30
N LYS A 62 12.60 42.97 -15.14
CA LYS A 62 12.95 43.04 -16.56
C LYS A 62 11.77 43.65 -17.31
N ARG A 63 11.96 44.84 -17.89
CA ARG A 63 10.98 45.40 -18.82
C ARG A 63 11.11 44.66 -20.15
N VAL A 64 10.08 43.90 -20.52
CA VAL A 64 9.96 43.33 -21.86
C VAL A 64 9.11 44.29 -22.70
N PRO A 65 9.61 44.79 -23.84
CA PRO A 65 8.84 45.68 -24.69
C PRO A 65 7.63 44.94 -25.29
N LYS A 66 6.47 45.59 -25.23
CA LYS A 66 5.19 45.07 -25.74
C LYS A 66 5.27 44.86 -27.25
N LYS A 67 4.85 43.69 -27.74
CA LYS A 67 4.81 43.41 -29.18
C LYS A 67 3.57 44.05 -29.83
N PRO A 68 3.64 44.43 -31.11
CA PRO A 68 2.54 45.08 -31.83
C PRO A 68 1.44 44.05 -32.17
N ALA A 69 0.64 43.66 -31.18
CA ALA A 69 -0.59 42.86 -31.24
C ALA A 69 -1.08 42.47 -29.83
N GLU A 70 -0.24 42.58 -28.80
CA GLU A 70 -0.60 42.23 -27.43
C GLU A 70 -1.56 43.29 -26.86
N GLU A 71 -2.62 42.88 -26.17
CA GLU A 71 -3.52 43.82 -25.47
C GLU A 71 -3.05 44.05 -24.02
N THR A 72 -2.46 43.03 -23.40
CA THR A 72 -1.98 43.01 -22.01
C THR A 72 -0.46 42.84 -21.92
N GLN A 73 0.13 43.17 -20.77
CA GLN A 73 1.53 42.90 -20.43
C GLN A 73 1.57 41.87 -19.30
N ASP A 74 2.53 40.95 -19.33
CA ASP A 74 2.74 40.01 -18.21
C ASP A 74 3.24 40.77 -16.97
N GLU A 75 2.48 40.70 -15.87
CA GLU A 75 2.90 41.25 -14.59
C GLU A 75 3.85 40.29 -13.88
N VAL A 76 5.07 40.73 -13.63
CA VAL A 76 6.04 39.95 -12.84
C VAL A 76 5.75 40.19 -11.36
N ILE A 77 5.54 39.12 -10.60
CA ILE A 77 5.38 39.18 -9.13
C ILE A 77 6.66 39.77 -8.52
N THR A 78 6.54 40.94 -7.90
CA THR A 78 7.67 41.71 -7.34
C THR A 78 7.97 41.36 -5.89
N ASP A 79 6.95 41.05 -5.09
CA ASP A 79 7.10 40.68 -3.69
C ASP A 79 7.62 39.23 -3.56
N PRO A 80 8.81 39.01 -2.96
CA PRO A 80 9.36 37.68 -2.77
C PRO A 80 8.45 36.75 -1.97
N LEU A 81 7.65 37.30 -1.04
CA LEU A 81 6.74 36.51 -0.22
C LEU A 81 5.53 36.02 -1.02
N GLN A 82 4.94 36.90 -1.85
CA GLN A 82 3.92 36.54 -2.85
C GLN A 82 4.47 35.53 -3.86
N SER A 83 5.72 35.71 -4.32
CA SER A 83 6.36 34.78 -5.24
C SER A 83 6.53 33.39 -4.61
N PHE A 84 6.96 33.32 -3.35
CA PHE A 84 7.04 32.06 -2.61
C PHE A 84 5.64 31.43 -2.44
N LYS A 85 4.66 32.22 -2.00
CA LYS A 85 3.26 31.76 -1.86
C LYS A 85 2.74 31.09 -3.14
N ILE A 86 2.94 31.73 -4.28
CA ILE A 86 2.39 31.25 -5.56
C ILE A 86 3.24 30.11 -6.14
N GLN A 87 4.56 30.24 -6.17
CA GLN A 87 5.43 29.32 -6.90
C GLN A 87 5.87 28.09 -6.09
N THR A 88 5.86 28.16 -4.76
CA THR A 88 6.28 27.04 -3.90
C THR A 88 5.13 26.52 -3.06
N PHE A 89 4.45 27.37 -2.29
CA PHE A 89 3.43 26.93 -1.35
C PHE A 89 2.23 26.32 -2.09
N PHE A 90 1.58 27.06 -2.99
CA PHE A 90 0.46 26.50 -3.75
C PHE A 90 0.87 25.38 -4.69
N VAL A 91 2.02 25.49 -5.35
CA VAL A 91 2.53 24.42 -6.23
C VAL A 91 2.77 23.12 -5.44
N ALA A 92 3.26 23.18 -4.20
CA ALA A 92 3.46 22.00 -3.37
C ALA A 92 2.13 21.31 -3.03
N TYR A 93 1.11 22.08 -2.62
CA TYR A 93 -0.23 21.54 -2.36
C TYR A 93 -0.88 20.99 -3.63
N ASP A 94 -0.82 21.72 -4.73
CA ASP A 94 -1.40 21.32 -6.01
C ASP A 94 -0.73 20.03 -6.51
N THR A 95 0.60 19.93 -6.41
CA THR A 95 1.37 18.72 -6.74
C THR A 95 0.95 17.56 -5.84
N ALA A 96 0.88 17.75 -4.52
CA ALA A 96 0.47 16.71 -3.59
C ALA A 96 -0.97 16.21 -3.88
N ILE A 97 -1.90 17.13 -4.14
CA ILE A 97 -3.30 16.80 -4.48
C ILE A 97 -3.36 16.02 -5.79
N ILE A 98 -2.62 16.44 -6.82
CA ILE A 98 -2.57 15.76 -8.12
C ILE A 98 -2.02 14.34 -7.93
N GLN A 99 -0.88 14.18 -7.25
CA GLN A 99 -0.26 12.88 -7.02
C GLN A 99 -1.18 11.91 -6.26
N ILE A 100 -1.88 12.40 -5.22
CA ILE A 100 -2.84 11.57 -4.47
C ILE A 100 -4.02 11.17 -5.36
N LYS A 101 -4.55 12.08 -6.19
CA LYS A 101 -5.65 11.78 -7.12
C LYS A 101 -5.26 10.82 -8.24
N GLU A 102 -4.06 10.95 -8.78
CA GLU A 102 -3.52 10.03 -9.78
C GLU A 102 -3.36 8.63 -9.19
N ARG A 103 -2.82 8.55 -7.97
CA ARG A 103 -2.62 7.29 -7.25
C ARG A 103 -3.94 6.61 -6.86
N PHE A 104 -4.92 7.37 -6.38
CA PHE A 104 -6.25 6.90 -6.02
C PHE A 104 -7.28 7.38 -7.05
N SER A 105 -7.06 7.01 -8.31
CA SER A 105 -8.00 7.27 -9.39
C SER A 105 -9.36 6.62 -9.11
N GLU A 106 -10.42 7.09 -9.77
CA GLU A 106 -11.77 6.53 -9.60
C GLU A 106 -11.82 5.03 -9.94
N ILE A 107 -10.98 4.58 -10.87
CA ILE A 107 -10.80 3.15 -11.20
C ILE A 107 -10.20 2.39 -10.00
N ALA A 108 -9.11 2.90 -9.42
CA ALA A 108 -8.47 2.27 -8.27
C ALA A 108 -9.43 2.22 -7.06
N LYS A 109 -10.18 3.29 -6.80
CA LYS A 109 -11.23 3.32 -5.78
C LYS A 109 -12.31 2.27 -6.04
N GLY A 110 -12.76 2.12 -7.29
CA GLY A 110 -13.73 1.08 -7.68
C GLY A 110 -13.21 -0.32 -7.40
N ILE A 111 -11.96 -0.61 -7.77
CA ILE A 111 -11.31 -1.89 -7.45
C ILE A 111 -11.28 -2.13 -5.94
N TYR A 112 -10.88 -1.15 -5.13
CA TYR A 112 -10.84 -1.32 -3.67
C TYR A 112 -12.22 -1.53 -3.05
N LYS A 113 -13.27 -0.91 -3.59
CA LYS A 113 -14.66 -1.16 -3.18
C LYS A 113 -15.07 -2.61 -3.48
N ASP A 114 -14.77 -3.09 -4.69
CA ASP A 114 -15.07 -4.48 -5.08
C ASP A 114 -14.26 -5.49 -4.25
N LEU A 115 -12.98 -5.21 -3.98
CA LEU A 115 -12.13 -6.05 -3.14
C LEU A 115 -12.64 -6.13 -1.69
N SER A 116 -13.31 -5.09 -1.19
CA SER A 116 -13.89 -5.09 0.16
C SER A 116 -14.98 -6.17 0.33
N LEU A 117 -15.64 -6.57 -0.76
CA LEU A 117 -16.66 -7.62 -0.75
C LEU A 117 -16.08 -8.98 -0.39
N PHE A 118 -14.81 -9.21 -0.68
CA PHE A 118 -14.13 -10.46 -0.31
C PHE A 118 -13.76 -10.52 1.17
N SER A 119 -14.10 -9.51 2.00
CA SER A 119 -13.89 -9.60 3.44
C SER A 119 -14.90 -10.55 4.11
N ARG A 120 -14.46 -11.24 5.17
CA ARG A 120 -15.33 -12.15 5.95
C ARG A 120 -16.63 -11.49 6.40
N ARG A 121 -16.55 -10.25 6.88
CA ARG A 121 -17.73 -9.51 7.35
C ARG A 121 -18.77 -9.35 6.24
N ARG A 122 -18.34 -9.00 5.02
CA ARG A 122 -19.25 -8.86 3.88
C ARG A 122 -19.81 -10.21 3.42
N LEU A 123 -19.01 -11.27 3.49
CA LEU A 123 -19.50 -12.64 3.27
C LEU A 123 -20.56 -13.05 4.31
N GLU A 124 -20.38 -12.71 5.60
CA GLU A 124 -21.36 -12.94 6.67
C GLU A 124 -22.66 -12.16 6.45
N GLU A 125 -22.56 -10.89 6.05
CA GLU A 125 -23.71 -10.02 5.75
C GLU A 125 -24.52 -10.57 4.57
N ILE A 126 -23.85 -10.99 3.50
CA ILE A 126 -24.48 -11.50 2.28
C ILE A 126 -25.02 -12.92 2.48
N SER A 127 -24.37 -13.74 3.31
CA SER A 127 -24.90 -15.05 3.70
C SER A 127 -26.25 -14.94 4.41
N LYS A 128 -26.49 -13.85 5.15
CA LYS A 128 -27.75 -13.62 5.87
C LYS A 128 -28.81 -13.01 4.97
N ASN A 129 -28.44 -12.02 4.16
CA ASN A 129 -29.34 -11.33 3.24
C ASN A 129 -28.72 -11.20 1.84
N ASN A 130 -29.22 -11.99 0.89
CA ASN A 130 -28.72 -11.98 -0.50
C ASN A 130 -28.97 -10.63 -1.20
N ASP A 131 -30.01 -9.90 -0.82
CA ASP A 131 -30.41 -8.62 -1.43
C ASP A 131 -29.49 -7.45 -1.03
N LEU A 132 -28.55 -7.67 -0.10
CA LEU A 132 -27.59 -6.66 0.34
C LEU A 132 -26.42 -6.47 -0.64
N LEU A 133 -26.28 -7.34 -1.65
CA LEU A 133 -25.24 -7.20 -2.67
C LEU A 133 -25.54 -5.98 -3.55
N PRO A 134 -24.63 -4.99 -3.63
CA PRO A 134 -24.81 -3.84 -4.51
C PRO A 134 -24.98 -4.25 -5.97
N LYS A 135 -25.85 -3.54 -6.72
CA LYS A 135 -26.14 -3.86 -8.13
C LYS A 135 -24.90 -3.72 -9.01
N ASP A 136 -24.03 -2.79 -8.66
CA ASP A 136 -22.75 -2.43 -9.28
C ASP A 136 -21.56 -3.27 -8.78
N ALA A 137 -21.79 -4.28 -7.92
CA ALA A 137 -20.71 -5.11 -7.40
C ALA A 137 -19.87 -5.75 -8.52
N PHE A 138 -18.55 -5.72 -8.40
CA PHE A 138 -17.59 -6.29 -9.36
C PHE A 138 -17.62 -5.67 -10.76
N ASP A 139 -18.32 -4.56 -10.98
CA ASP A 139 -18.39 -3.91 -12.29
C ASP A 139 -17.00 -3.39 -12.71
N VAL A 140 -16.39 -2.57 -11.85
CA VAL A 140 -15.06 -1.99 -12.11
C VAL A 140 -13.99 -3.08 -12.12
N PHE A 141 -14.07 -4.04 -11.19
CA PHE A 141 -13.13 -5.16 -11.15
C PHE A 141 -13.18 -6.02 -12.42
N SER A 142 -14.37 -6.30 -12.94
CA SER A 142 -14.54 -7.09 -14.17
C SER A 142 -14.12 -6.31 -15.41
N ASP A 143 -14.35 -5.00 -15.45
CA ASP A 143 -13.90 -4.16 -16.58
C ASP A 143 -12.36 -4.17 -16.68
N VAL A 144 -11.67 -4.01 -15.55
CA VAL A 144 -10.21 -3.98 -15.48
C VAL A 144 -9.59 -5.35 -15.77
N TYR A 145 -10.17 -6.43 -15.23
CA TYR A 145 -9.66 -7.79 -15.39
C TYR A 145 -10.49 -8.63 -16.37
N SER A 146 -11.10 -7.99 -17.37
CA SER A 146 -12.02 -8.60 -18.35
C SER A 146 -11.43 -9.79 -19.11
N LYS A 147 -10.11 -9.87 -19.23
CA LYS A 147 -9.39 -11.02 -19.81
C LYS A 147 -9.53 -12.30 -18.97
N PHE A 148 -9.69 -12.17 -17.66
CA PHE A 148 -9.66 -13.27 -16.70
C PHE A 148 -10.99 -13.50 -16.00
N ILE A 149 -11.85 -12.49 -15.94
CA ILE A 149 -13.04 -12.47 -15.10
C ILE A 149 -14.28 -12.10 -15.92
N LEU A 150 -15.33 -12.93 -15.79
CA LEU A 150 -16.67 -12.63 -16.28
C LEU A 150 -17.55 -12.20 -15.11
N LYS A 151 -18.16 -11.01 -15.24
CA LYS A 151 -18.98 -10.37 -14.19
C LYS A 151 -20.11 -11.25 -13.67
N ASP A 152 -20.94 -11.79 -14.57
CA ASP A 152 -22.14 -12.54 -14.19
C ASP A 152 -21.79 -13.87 -13.50
N ASP A 153 -20.71 -14.52 -13.96
CA ASP A 153 -20.22 -15.75 -13.34
C ASP A 153 -19.58 -15.49 -11.99
N LEU A 154 -18.79 -14.41 -11.86
CA LEU A 154 -18.24 -14.01 -10.57
C LEU A 154 -19.33 -13.70 -9.55
N LYS A 155 -20.38 -12.96 -9.94
CA LYS A 155 -21.53 -12.66 -9.05
C LYS A 155 -22.23 -13.93 -8.59
N ARG A 156 -22.48 -14.86 -9.52
CA ARG A 156 -23.14 -16.14 -9.22
C ARG A 156 -22.32 -17.00 -8.28
N GLU A 157 -21.03 -17.18 -8.58
CA GLU A 157 -20.10 -17.96 -7.76
C GLU A 157 -19.93 -17.34 -6.38
N TYR A 158 -19.79 -16.02 -6.29
CA TYR A 158 -19.67 -15.30 -5.03
C TYR A 158 -20.90 -15.50 -4.13
N LEU A 159 -22.12 -15.41 -4.69
CA LEU A 159 -23.35 -15.61 -3.93
C LEU A 159 -23.53 -17.06 -3.46
N GLN A 160 -23.08 -18.02 -4.27
CA GLN A 160 -23.11 -19.43 -3.88
C GLN A 160 -22.06 -19.72 -2.81
N PHE A 161 -20.87 -19.14 -2.95
CA PHE A 161 -19.78 -19.28 -1.99
C PHE A 161 -20.11 -18.65 -0.64
N SER A 162 -20.72 -17.46 -0.60
CA SER A 162 -21.08 -16.79 0.66
C SER A 162 -22.00 -17.64 1.54
N LYS A 163 -22.94 -18.37 0.93
CA LYS A 163 -23.87 -19.28 1.63
C LYS A 163 -23.18 -20.51 2.23
N SER A 164 -22.14 -21.02 1.57
CA SER A 164 -21.48 -22.27 1.97
C SER A 164 -20.16 -22.04 2.71
N TYR A 165 -19.60 -20.84 2.68
CA TYR A 165 -18.29 -20.50 3.25
C TYR A 165 -18.17 -20.91 4.73
N PHE A 166 -19.15 -20.58 5.57
CA PHE A 166 -19.09 -20.87 7.01
C PHE A 166 -19.15 -22.37 7.31
N ASN A 167 -19.82 -23.16 6.48
CA ASN A 167 -19.82 -24.61 6.62
C ASN A 167 -18.42 -25.17 6.33
N PHE A 168 -17.75 -24.67 5.29
CA PHE A 168 -16.38 -25.10 4.96
C PHE A 168 -15.34 -24.61 5.97
N GLU A 169 -15.57 -23.47 6.61
CA GLU A 169 -14.72 -22.97 7.68
C GLU A 169 -14.77 -23.90 8.90
N GLN A 170 -15.96 -24.38 9.27
CA GLN A 170 -16.16 -25.31 10.39
C GLN A 170 -15.57 -26.70 10.13
N VAL A 171 -15.61 -27.20 8.89
CA VAL A 171 -15.12 -28.54 8.52
C VAL A 171 -13.58 -28.67 8.61
N LYS A 172 -12.84 -27.58 8.80
CA LYS A 172 -11.40 -27.66 9.14
C LYS A 172 -11.15 -28.33 10.50
N LEU A 173 -12.14 -28.34 11.38
CA LEU A 173 -12.08 -29.04 12.66
C LEU A 173 -12.73 -30.41 12.45
N LEU A 174 -11.95 -31.48 12.62
CA LEU A 174 -12.53 -32.81 12.72
C LEU A 174 -13.40 -32.81 13.99
N PRO A 175 -14.72 -33.08 13.92
CA PRO A 175 -15.55 -33.15 15.11
C PRO A 175 -14.97 -34.21 16.05
N LEU A 176 -14.83 -33.88 17.34
CA LEU A 176 -14.32 -34.82 18.35
C LEU A 176 -15.16 -36.11 18.42
N GLN A 177 -16.44 -36.04 18.01
CA GLN A 177 -17.33 -37.20 17.90
C GLN A 177 -18.19 -37.07 16.62
N LEU A 178 -18.26 -38.15 15.84
CA LEU A 178 -18.99 -38.16 14.56
C LEU A 178 -20.49 -38.49 14.70
N HIS A 179 -20.89 -39.04 15.85
CA HIS A 179 -22.21 -39.65 16.05
C HIS A 179 -22.87 -39.28 17.38
N ASN A 180 -22.53 -38.11 17.95
CA ASN A 180 -23.18 -37.61 19.16
C ASN A 180 -23.79 -36.24 18.88
N SER A 181 -25.07 -36.09 19.19
CA SER A 181 -25.92 -34.94 18.85
C SER A 181 -25.77 -33.76 19.81
N GLU A 182 -24.58 -33.54 20.35
CA GLU A 182 -24.27 -32.41 21.22
C GLU A 182 -22.98 -31.75 20.71
N ILE A 183 -23.15 -30.58 20.10
CA ILE A 183 -22.05 -29.75 19.59
C ILE A 183 -21.46 -29.03 20.81
N GLU A 184 -20.41 -29.58 21.39
CA GLU A 184 -19.52 -28.82 22.26
C GLU A 184 -18.40 -28.21 21.40
N ILE A 185 -18.35 -26.88 21.37
CA ILE A 185 -17.37 -26.08 20.63
C ILE A 185 -16.17 -25.88 21.56
N ASP A 186 -15.07 -26.57 21.29
CA ASP A 186 -13.77 -26.33 21.94
C ASP A 186 -12.83 -25.65 20.91
N ASP A 187 -12.45 -24.40 21.19
CA ASP A 187 -11.78 -23.46 20.28
C ASP A 187 -10.30 -23.22 20.68
N ASP A 188 -9.59 -24.27 21.10
CA ASP A 188 -8.19 -24.16 21.56
C ASP A 188 -7.24 -25.00 20.70
N LEU A 189 -6.83 -24.47 19.54
CA LEU A 189 -5.50 -24.77 18.97
C LEU A 189 -5.01 -23.74 17.93
N SER A 190 -4.58 -22.56 18.40
CA SER A 190 -3.64 -21.70 17.66
C SER A 190 -2.26 -21.73 18.32
N GLY A 191 -1.64 -22.91 18.32
CA GLY A 191 -0.28 -23.11 18.77
C GLY A 191 0.67 -23.33 17.59
N SER A 192 1.57 -22.37 17.38
CA SER A 192 2.80 -22.47 16.58
C SER A 192 2.66 -22.42 15.06
N LEU A 193 2.97 -21.25 14.47
CA LEU A 193 3.98 -21.06 13.43
C LEU A 193 4.23 -19.55 13.31
N THR A 194 5.00 -18.99 14.25
CA THR A 194 5.67 -17.69 14.07
C THR A 194 7.04 -17.96 13.46
N ASP A 195 7.32 -17.31 12.33
CA ASP A 195 8.62 -17.33 11.68
C ASP A 195 9.71 -16.80 12.63
N GLU A 196 10.76 -17.59 12.77
CA GLU A 196 12.06 -17.25 13.34
C GLU A 196 12.71 -16.12 12.52
N ALA A 197 12.80 -14.94 13.10
CA ALA A 197 13.85 -13.97 12.83
C ALA A 197 14.12 -13.19 14.12
N SER A 198 15.12 -13.68 14.86
CA SER A 198 15.65 -13.18 16.11
C SER A 198 16.05 -11.70 16.08
N GLU A 199 15.80 -10.98 17.17
CA GLU A 199 16.83 -10.15 17.82
C GLU A 199 16.52 -9.99 19.31
N SER A 200 17.61 -9.94 20.08
CA SER A 200 17.76 -10.25 21.49
C SER A 200 17.49 -9.08 22.44
N ASP A 201 17.08 -9.36 23.67
CA ASP A 201 17.83 -9.06 24.91
C ASP A 201 16.95 -9.12 26.18
N ILE A 202 17.28 -10.11 27.03
CA ILE A 202 17.52 -10.08 28.49
C ILE A 202 16.46 -9.46 29.44
N GLU A 203 15.85 -10.39 30.20
CA GLU A 203 15.53 -10.41 31.65
C GLU A 203 15.19 -9.11 32.41
N ASP A 204 14.03 -9.10 33.11
CA ASP A 204 14.06 -9.29 34.57
C ASP A 204 12.67 -9.49 35.24
N SER A 205 12.71 -10.23 36.36
CA SER A 205 11.83 -10.15 37.55
C SER A 205 10.43 -10.80 37.60
N PHE A 206 10.40 -12.00 38.21
CA PHE A 206 9.52 -12.53 39.28
C PHE A 206 8.22 -11.74 39.65
N ASP A 207 7.07 -12.43 39.72
CA ASP A 207 6.52 -12.90 41.01
C ASP A 207 5.31 -13.86 40.89
N ASN A 208 5.18 -14.75 41.88
CA ASN A 208 4.15 -15.78 42.05
C ASN A 208 2.85 -15.22 42.65
N ASN A 209 1.68 -15.69 42.19
CA ASN A 209 0.70 -16.43 43.03
C ASN A 209 -0.70 -16.53 42.41
N HIS A 210 -1.29 -17.72 42.60
CA HIS A 210 -2.66 -18.07 42.29
C HIS A 210 -3.72 -17.13 42.87
N ASN A 211 -4.69 -16.73 42.05
CA ASN A 211 -6.09 -17.02 42.35
C ASN A 211 -6.99 -16.90 41.12
N ARG A 212 -7.83 -17.91 40.94
CA ARG A 212 -8.87 -18.01 39.92
C ARG A 212 -9.79 -16.79 39.99
N GLN A 213 -9.68 -15.92 38.99
CA GLN A 213 -10.80 -15.12 38.50
C GLN A 213 -10.92 -15.42 37.01
N VAL A 214 -12.14 -15.75 36.61
CA VAL A 214 -12.58 -16.00 35.23
C VAL A 214 -12.07 -14.86 34.35
N LYS A 215 -10.99 -15.10 33.61
CA LYS A 215 -10.59 -14.22 32.52
C LYS A 215 -11.50 -14.56 31.35
N GLU A 216 -12.42 -13.66 31.04
CA GLU A 216 -13.10 -13.61 29.77
C GLU A 216 -12.08 -13.88 28.66
N VAL A 217 -12.30 -14.96 27.92
CA VAL A 217 -11.55 -15.28 26.70
C VAL A 217 -11.74 -14.08 25.76
N PRO A 218 -10.68 -13.59 25.08
CA PRO A 218 -10.83 -12.46 24.18
C PRO A 218 -11.83 -12.86 23.10
N LYS A 219 -12.97 -12.18 23.04
CA LYS A 219 -13.89 -12.25 21.90
C LYS A 219 -13.06 -12.06 20.64
N LEU A 220 -13.00 -13.07 19.78
CA LEU A 220 -12.34 -12.98 18.48
C LEU A 220 -12.91 -11.75 17.77
N HIS A 221 -12.06 -10.73 17.56
CA HIS A 221 -12.52 -9.44 17.03
C HIS A 221 -13.19 -9.65 15.67
N LYS A 222 -14.47 -9.28 15.60
CA LYS A 222 -15.46 -9.52 14.53
C LYS A 222 -15.14 -8.93 13.13
N ASN A 223 -13.90 -8.71 12.73
CA ASN A 223 -13.60 -8.11 11.40
C ASN A 223 -12.27 -8.60 10.77
N GLY A 224 -11.91 -9.89 10.87
CA GLY A 224 -10.54 -10.28 10.50
C GLY A 224 -10.32 -11.70 9.95
N CYS A 225 -10.88 -12.05 8.79
CA CYS A 225 -10.14 -12.99 7.94
C CYS A 225 -9.47 -12.21 6.82
N SER A 226 -8.14 -12.25 6.80
CA SER A 226 -7.33 -11.84 5.65
C SER A 226 -7.85 -12.55 4.39
N LEU A 227 -7.85 -11.84 3.24
CA LEU A 227 -8.11 -12.42 1.90
C LEU A 227 -7.36 -13.75 1.69
N SER A 228 -6.15 -13.85 2.26
CA SER A 228 -5.33 -15.07 2.25
C SER A 228 -5.97 -16.26 2.96
N ILE A 229 -6.71 -16.06 4.05
CA ILE A 229 -7.41 -17.12 4.79
C ILE A 229 -8.58 -17.65 3.96
N ILE A 230 -9.33 -16.76 3.33
CA ILE A 230 -10.47 -17.12 2.47
C ILE A 230 -9.97 -17.92 1.26
N LEU A 231 -8.88 -17.48 0.64
CA LEU A 231 -8.22 -18.24 -0.44
C LEU A 231 -7.73 -19.61 0.07
N LYS A 232 -7.10 -19.68 1.24
CA LYS A 232 -6.65 -20.95 1.85
C LYS A 232 -7.82 -21.91 2.09
N VAL A 233 -8.95 -21.44 2.61
CA VAL A 233 -10.16 -22.25 2.79
C VAL A 233 -10.64 -22.81 1.44
N LEU A 234 -10.67 -21.98 0.41
CA LEU A 234 -11.09 -22.39 -0.93
C LEU A 234 -10.16 -23.45 -1.53
N LEU A 235 -8.84 -23.30 -1.35
CA LEU A 235 -7.84 -24.26 -1.82
C LEU A 235 -7.91 -25.60 -1.06
N ILE A 236 -7.94 -25.56 0.28
CA ILE A 236 -7.95 -26.76 1.14
C ILE A 236 -9.21 -27.59 0.91
N SER A 237 -10.36 -26.93 0.80
CA SER A 237 -11.65 -27.59 0.63
C SER A 237 -11.91 -28.04 -0.83
N GLY A 238 -10.91 -27.93 -1.72
CA GLY A 238 -10.97 -28.44 -3.10
C GLY A 238 -11.94 -27.68 -4.02
N LEU A 239 -12.42 -26.50 -3.63
CA LEU A 239 -13.44 -25.76 -4.39
C LEU A 239 -12.88 -24.96 -5.57
N SER A 240 -11.58 -25.05 -5.82
CA SER A 240 -10.91 -24.34 -6.92
C SER A 240 -11.46 -24.72 -8.30
N SER A 241 -11.91 -25.97 -8.47
CA SER A 241 -12.54 -26.45 -9.71
C SER A 241 -14.00 -26.02 -9.85
N THR A 242 -14.68 -25.78 -8.72
CA THR A 242 -16.11 -25.46 -8.66
C THR A 242 -16.36 -23.96 -8.79
N PHE A 243 -15.51 -23.13 -8.17
CA PHE A 243 -15.59 -21.66 -8.20
C PHE A 243 -14.37 -21.07 -8.89
N LYS A 244 -14.25 -21.26 -10.21
CA LYS A 244 -13.05 -20.88 -10.97
C LYS A 244 -12.87 -19.38 -11.04
N MET A 245 -13.97 -18.64 -11.20
CA MET A 245 -13.96 -17.19 -11.36
C MET A 245 -13.61 -16.50 -10.04
N LEU A 246 -14.23 -16.94 -8.95
CA LEU A 246 -13.96 -16.47 -7.59
C LEU A 246 -12.51 -16.78 -7.17
N THR A 247 -12.01 -17.98 -7.47
CA THR A 247 -10.62 -18.36 -7.17
C THR A 247 -9.64 -17.45 -7.88
N THR A 248 -9.91 -17.14 -9.15
CA THR A 248 -9.06 -16.26 -9.96
C THR A 248 -9.11 -14.82 -9.43
N ALA A 249 -10.30 -14.32 -9.08
CA ALA A 249 -10.48 -13.02 -8.47
C ALA A 249 -9.76 -12.89 -7.11
N LEU A 250 -9.85 -13.90 -6.24
CA LEU A 250 -9.16 -13.92 -4.95
C LEU A 250 -7.64 -14.01 -5.10
N LYS A 251 -7.13 -14.76 -6.10
CA LYS A 251 -5.69 -14.78 -6.43
C LYS A 251 -5.21 -13.40 -6.84
N ILE A 252 -5.93 -12.75 -7.76
CA ILE A 252 -5.64 -11.38 -8.19
C ILE A 252 -5.64 -10.44 -6.97
N ALA A 253 -6.67 -10.52 -6.13
CA ALA A 253 -6.80 -9.71 -4.92
C ALA A 253 -5.62 -9.84 -3.95
N VAL A 254 -5.13 -11.07 -3.71
CA VAL A 254 -3.99 -11.32 -2.80
C VAL A 254 -2.66 -10.89 -3.43
N THR A 255 -2.53 -10.93 -4.75
CA THR A 255 -1.33 -10.47 -5.46
C THR A 255 -1.28 -8.96 -5.66
N LEU A 256 -2.41 -8.25 -5.50
CA LEU A 256 -2.43 -6.81 -5.65
C LEU A 256 -1.70 -6.14 -4.48
N PRO A 257 -0.74 -5.22 -4.75
CA PRO A 257 -0.10 -4.45 -3.72
C PRO A 257 -1.07 -3.38 -3.20
N VAL A 258 -1.95 -3.77 -2.29
CA VAL A 258 -2.90 -2.86 -1.63
C VAL A 258 -2.19 -2.00 -0.55
N ALA A 259 -1.09 -2.51 0.02
CA ALA A 259 -0.24 -1.79 0.96
C ALA A 259 1.08 -1.36 0.28
N SER A 260 1.55 -0.15 0.59
CA SER A 260 2.79 0.43 0.06
C SER A 260 4.06 -0.14 0.70
N THR A 261 4.08 -1.40 1.12
CA THR A 261 5.24 -2.01 1.80
C THR A 261 6.27 -2.58 0.82
N THR A 262 5.91 -2.77 -0.45
CA THR A 262 6.84 -3.36 -1.42
C THR A 262 8.08 -2.52 -1.74
N PRO A 263 8.08 -1.17 -1.73
CA PRO A 263 9.29 -0.45 -2.04
C PRO A 263 10.19 -0.24 -0.81
N GLU A 264 9.89 -0.76 0.38
CA GLU A 264 10.81 -0.62 1.53
C GLU A 264 12.15 -1.33 1.26
N ARG A 265 12.10 -2.54 0.68
CA ARG A 265 13.30 -3.27 0.24
C ARG A 265 14.03 -2.48 -0.85
N THR A 266 13.31 -1.95 -1.84
CA THR A 266 13.94 -1.21 -2.94
C THR A 266 14.51 0.13 -2.48
N PHE A 267 13.82 0.92 -1.65
CA PHE A 267 14.35 2.19 -1.12
C PHE A 267 15.52 1.98 -0.17
N SER A 268 15.47 0.94 0.68
CA SER A 268 16.60 0.57 1.53
C SER A 268 17.83 0.22 0.69
N LYS A 269 17.67 -0.64 -0.33
CA LYS A 269 18.76 -0.98 -1.25
C LYS A 269 19.21 0.19 -2.11
N LEU A 270 18.29 1.08 -2.52
CA LEU A 270 18.61 2.28 -3.30
C LEU A 270 19.55 3.21 -2.53
N SER A 271 19.34 3.36 -1.22
CA SER A 271 20.22 4.18 -0.38
C SER A 271 21.65 3.62 -0.32
N ILE A 272 21.79 2.29 -0.35
CA ILE A 272 23.08 1.59 -0.36
C ILE A 272 23.76 1.69 -1.75
N VAL A 273 23.00 1.45 -2.82
CA VAL A 273 23.50 1.49 -4.21
C VAL A 273 23.89 2.92 -4.60
N LYS A 274 23.08 3.90 -4.23
CA LYS A 274 23.27 5.34 -4.50
C LYS A 274 23.80 6.05 -3.25
N ASN A 275 24.99 5.66 -2.78
CA ASN A 275 25.66 6.39 -1.71
C ASN A 275 26.18 7.76 -2.21
N LYS A 276 26.39 8.71 -1.29
CA LYS A 276 26.83 10.10 -1.53
C LYS A 276 28.07 10.21 -2.43
N LEU A 277 28.93 9.20 -2.44
CA LEU A 277 30.17 9.14 -3.26
C LEU A 277 29.96 8.61 -4.69
N ARG A 278 28.79 8.03 -5.03
CA ARG A 278 28.45 7.44 -6.35
C ARG A 278 27.31 8.19 -7.04
N SER A 279 27.32 9.52 -6.98
CA SER A 279 26.25 10.36 -7.52
C SER A 279 26.22 10.49 -9.05
N THR A 280 27.24 9.98 -9.77
CA THR A 280 27.42 10.14 -11.23
C THR A 280 27.06 8.89 -12.05
N MET A 281 26.36 7.91 -11.48
CA MET A 281 26.01 6.69 -12.20
C MET A 281 24.85 6.90 -13.19
N ALA A 282 25.00 6.37 -14.41
CA ALA A 282 23.94 6.39 -15.43
C ALA A 282 22.72 5.54 -15.02
N GLU A 283 21.53 5.94 -15.45
CA GLU A 283 20.25 5.35 -15.08
C GLU A 283 20.17 3.85 -15.37
N GLY A 284 20.59 3.40 -16.55
CA GLY A 284 20.56 1.97 -16.89
C GLY A 284 21.45 1.10 -16.00
N ARG A 285 22.57 1.64 -15.50
CA ARG A 285 23.43 0.92 -14.54
C ARG A 285 22.80 0.89 -13.14
N LEU A 286 22.12 1.98 -12.74
CA LEU A 286 21.38 2.03 -11.49
C LEU A 286 20.28 0.98 -11.47
N GLU A 287 19.44 0.94 -12.51
CA GLU A 287 18.34 -0.02 -12.63
C GLU A 287 18.86 -1.47 -12.56
N SER A 288 19.91 -1.79 -13.32
CA SER A 288 20.51 -3.14 -13.32
C SER A 288 21.02 -3.55 -11.93
N LEU A 289 21.70 -2.64 -11.21
CA LEU A 289 22.20 -2.92 -9.86
C LEU A 289 21.07 -3.01 -8.83
N MET A 290 20.00 -2.23 -9.02
CA MET A 290 18.81 -2.29 -8.19
C MET A 290 18.13 -3.65 -8.30
N ILE A 291 17.94 -4.17 -9.52
CA ILE A 291 17.38 -5.52 -9.75
C ILE A 291 18.26 -6.57 -9.06
N LEU A 292 19.57 -6.54 -9.28
CA LEU A 292 20.51 -7.49 -8.67
C LEU A 292 20.48 -7.45 -7.13
N SER A 293 20.31 -6.25 -6.56
CA SER A 293 20.28 -6.06 -5.10
C SER A 293 18.94 -6.43 -4.46
N CYS A 294 17.86 -6.29 -5.22
CA CYS A 294 16.50 -6.63 -4.78
C CYS A 294 16.20 -8.11 -4.95
N GLU A 295 16.78 -8.79 -5.94
CA GLU A 295 16.55 -10.21 -6.25
C GLU A 295 17.75 -11.09 -5.86
N SER A 296 18.42 -10.75 -4.76
CA SER A 296 19.60 -11.46 -4.27
C SER A 296 19.35 -12.93 -3.91
N ASP A 297 18.09 -13.31 -3.73
CA ASP A 297 17.61 -14.65 -3.43
C ASP A 297 17.54 -15.57 -4.67
N ILE A 298 17.60 -15.00 -5.88
CA ILE A 298 17.66 -15.78 -7.12
C ILE A 298 19.10 -16.22 -7.35
N LYS A 299 19.33 -17.53 -7.37
CA LYS A 299 20.65 -18.10 -7.69
C LYS A 299 20.98 -17.83 -9.16
N ILE A 300 22.05 -17.09 -9.39
CA ILE A 300 22.54 -16.76 -10.72
C ILE A 300 23.59 -17.80 -11.13
N GLU A 301 23.42 -18.41 -12.30
CA GLU A 301 24.40 -19.34 -12.86
C GLU A 301 25.59 -18.56 -13.41
N THR A 302 26.63 -18.42 -12.57
CA THR A 302 27.81 -17.59 -12.87
C THR A 302 28.53 -18.04 -14.13
N ASP A 303 28.53 -19.34 -14.40
CA ASP A 303 29.25 -19.92 -15.53
C ASP A 303 28.62 -19.51 -16.86
N GLN A 304 27.29 -19.44 -16.93
CA GLN A 304 26.59 -18.93 -18.11
C GLN A 304 26.91 -17.45 -18.35
N ILE A 305 26.96 -16.64 -17.29
CA ILE A 305 27.32 -15.22 -17.39
C ILE A 305 28.76 -15.05 -17.89
N ILE A 306 29.70 -15.85 -17.36
CA ILE A 306 31.10 -15.81 -17.79
C ILE A 306 31.19 -16.20 -19.27
N ASN A 307 30.49 -17.24 -19.69
CA ASN A 307 30.46 -17.70 -21.07
C ASN A 307 29.87 -16.63 -22.01
N ASP A 308 28.75 -16.00 -21.63
CA ASP A 308 28.12 -14.94 -22.41
C ASP A 308 28.96 -13.66 -22.46
N PHE A 309 29.68 -13.35 -21.38
CA PHE A 309 30.61 -12.22 -21.36
C PHE A 309 31.85 -12.49 -22.23
N ALA A 310 32.39 -13.72 -22.15
CA ALA A 310 33.52 -14.16 -22.93
C ALA A 310 33.23 -14.10 -24.45
N ARG A 311 32.01 -14.48 -24.86
CA ARG A 311 31.56 -14.44 -26.27
C ARG A 311 31.42 -13.03 -26.86
N LYS A 312 31.48 -11.96 -26.07
CA LYS A 312 31.41 -10.57 -26.58
C LYS A 312 32.68 -10.11 -27.27
N SER A 313 33.81 -10.78 -27.05
CA SER A 313 35.09 -10.41 -27.65
C SER A 313 36.01 -11.62 -27.80
N VAL A 314 36.65 -11.74 -28.96
CA VAL A 314 37.62 -12.81 -29.29
C VAL A 314 38.79 -12.86 -28.28
N LEU A 315 39.15 -11.72 -27.69
CA LEU A 315 40.18 -11.67 -26.64
C LEU A 315 39.67 -12.22 -25.30
N LEU A 316 38.42 -11.90 -24.94
CA LEU A 316 37.81 -12.36 -23.69
C LEU A 316 37.54 -13.86 -23.73
N GLU A 317 37.10 -14.37 -24.88
CA GLU A 317 36.88 -15.79 -25.15
C GLU A 317 38.12 -16.61 -24.80
N LYS A 318 39.29 -16.23 -25.31
CA LYS A 318 40.56 -16.93 -25.04
C LYS A 318 41.04 -16.87 -23.59
N THR A 319 40.60 -15.87 -22.82
CA THR A 319 41.05 -15.67 -21.43
C THR A 319 40.10 -16.26 -20.39
N LEU A 320 38.82 -16.36 -20.72
CA LEU A 320 37.76 -16.73 -19.77
C LEU A 320 37.19 -18.12 -20.03
N LEU A 321 37.28 -18.63 -21.27
CA LEU A 321 36.93 -20.01 -21.62
C LEU A 321 38.24 -20.79 -21.77
N TYR A 322 38.54 -21.62 -20.77
CA TYR A 322 39.66 -22.58 -20.82
C TYR A 322 39.25 -23.89 -21.47
#